data_AF-A0A4R8XL36-F1
#
_entry.id   AF-A0A4R8XL36-F1
#
_cell.length_a   1.000
_cell.length_b   1.000
_cell.length_c   1.000
_cell.angle_alpha   90.00
_cell.angle_beta   90.00
_cell.angle_gamma   90.00
#
_symmetry.space_group_name_H-M   'P 1'
#
loop_
_entity.id
_entity.type
_entity.pdbx_description
1 polymer ?
#
loop_
_entity_poly.entity_id
_entity_poly.type
_entity_poly.pdbx_seq_one_letter_code
_entity_poly.pdbx_strand_id
1 'polypeptide(L)'
;MCRLRSSRPARNSSRPCSPRRPGSPGPATPCRRRPPQHRPRQHRPRQHRPRRRRPPTTPPRINRRDNPNEGDSVSYSEFNPKSRKSTFDLLGELPGQIVALVKAELDAAKAEFAGKAKNVGLGIGLFVVAAAFAFFASMVLVATAIIALALVLPLWLAALLVGVALLLLALLLALIGKSRVKVGTSSDPDGVTVSIRRDVDALKGVGKYEH
;
A
#
# COMPACT_ATOMS: atom_id res chain seq x y z
N MET A 1 28.84 69.12 48.74
CA MET A 1 28.54 69.00 47.29
C MET A 1 27.11 68.53 47.12
N CYS A 2 26.30 69.33 46.41
CA CYS A 2 24.88 69.12 46.10
C CYS A 2 24.67 68.33 44.80
N ARG A 3 23.61 67.51 44.73
CA ARG A 3 22.50 67.50 43.71
C ARG A 3 21.71 66.19 43.88
N LEU A 4 20.45 66.22 44.34
CA LEU A 4 19.17 66.59 43.69
C LEU A 4 18.56 65.54 42.75
N ARG A 5 17.31 65.16 43.12
CA ARG A 5 16.15 64.78 42.28
C ARG A 5 16.21 63.41 41.56
N SER A 6 15.10 62.66 41.40
CA SER A 6 13.70 63.06 41.39
C SER A 6 12.73 61.96 41.83
N SER A 7 11.71 62.41 42.56
CA SER A 7 10.48 61.76 42.96
C SER A 7 9.54 61.45 41.78
N ARG A 8 8.85 60.31 41.82
CA ARG A 8 7.44 60.16 41.37
C ARG A 8 6.73 59.06 42.18
N PRO A 9 5.62 59.39 42.87
CA PRO A 9 4.68 58.41 43.41
C PRO A 9 3.31 58.42 42.68
N ALA A 10 2.57 57.33 42.91
CA ALA A 10 1.10 57.19 42.96
C ALA A 10 0.24 57.27 41.68
N ARG A 11 -0.47 56.15 41.40
CA ARG A 11 -1.92 56.12 41.05
C ARG A 11 -2.41 54.66 41.13
N ASN A 12 -2.98 54.18 42.24
CA ASN A 12 -4.36 54.31 42.72
C ASN A 12 -5.45 54.20 41.63
N SER A 13 -6.09 53.03 41.52
CA SER A 13 -7.54 52.96 41.34
C SER A 13 -8.07 51.59 41.76
N SER A 14 -8.31 51.45 43.07
CA SER A 14 -9.32 50.55 43.60
C SER A 14 -10.69 50.93 43.02
N ARG A 15 -11.38 49.97 42.37
CA ARG A 15 -12.82 50.10 42.09
C ARG A 15 -13.60 49.01 42.84
N PRO A 16 -14.81 49.34 43.34
CA PRO A 16 -15.46 48.60 44.40
C PRO A 16 -16.42 47.52 43.85
N CYS A 17 -16.68 46.52 44.70
CA CYS A 17 -17.87 45.68 44.61
C CYS A 17 -19.15 46.53 44.67
N SER A 18 -20.19 46.14 43.92
CA SER A 18 -21.56 46.50 44.26
C SER A 18 -22.52 45.32 44.02
N PRO A 19 -23.48 45.05 44.92
CA PRO A 19 -24.35 43.88 44.92
C PRO A 19 -25.80 44.17 44.44
N ARG A 20 -26.63 43.11 44.42
CA ARG A 20 -28.13 43.02 44.30
C ARG A 20 -28.66 42.61 42.92
N ARG A 21 -29.72 41.82 42.75
CA ARG A 21 -30.56 40.87 43.54
C ARG A 21 -31.63 40.28 42.54
N PRO A 22 -32.52 39.35 42.94
CA PRO A 22 -33.24 38.42 42.05
C PRO A 22 -34.64 38.87 41.56
N GLY A 23 -35.16 38.16 40.54
CA GLY A 23 -36.55 38.17 40.02
C GLY A 23 -36.76 39.05 38.77
N SER A 24 -37.53 38.74 37.72
CA SER A 24 -38.53 37.70 37.42
C SER A 24 -38.76 37.68 35.85
N PRO A 25 -39.90 37.29 35.23
CA PRO A 25 -40.01 36.24 34.21
C PRO A 25 -40.29 36.69 32.75
N GLY A 26 -39.95 35.84 31.76
CA GLY A 26 -40.48 35.85 30.37
C GLY A 26 -39.97 36.97 29.44
N PRO A 27 -40.16 36.91 28.09
CA PRO A 27 -41.08 36.08 27.33
C PRO A 27 -40.41 35.05 26.39
N ALA A 28 -41.21 34.09 25.95
CA ALA A 28 -40.87 33.02 25.02
C ALA A 28 -40.21 33.53 23.74
N THR A 29 -38.99 33.06 23.46
CA THR A 29 -38.35 33.25 22.17
C THR A 29 -39.03 32.36 21.13
N PRO A 30 -39.48 32.90 19.98
CA PRO A 30 -40.10 32.07 18.94
C PRO A 30 -39.10 31.05 18.44
N CYS A 31 -39.53 29.78 18.35
CA CYS A 31 -38.81 28.74 17.62
C CYS A 31 -38.48 29.24 16.22
N ARG A 32 -37.22 29.62 16.00
CA ARG A 32 -36.69 29.95 14.68
C ARG A 32 -36.67 28.65 13.88
N ARG A 33 -37.77 28.38 13.16
CA ARG A 33 -37.86 27.32 12.15
C ARG A 33 -36.64 27.46 11.24
N ARG A 34 -35.74 26.48 11.28
CA ARG A 34 -34.64 26.39 10.32
C ARG A 34 -35.27 26.35 8.92
N PRO A 35 -34.81 27.17 7.97
CA PRO A 35 -35.23 27.04 6.59
C PRO A 35 -34.81 25.65 6.08
N PRO A 36 -35.61 24.98 5.23
CA PRO A 36 -35.19 23.73 4.61
C PRO A 36 -33.94 24.03 3.79
N GLN A 37 -32.82 23.42 4.16
CA GLN A 37 -31.64 23.45 3.33
C GLN A 37 -32.02 22.78 2.01
N HIS A 38 -32.09 23.58 0.95
CA HIS A 38 -32.12 23.09 -0.41
C HIS A 38 -30.90 22.19 -0.61
N ARG A 39 -31.12 20.89 -0.47
CA ARG A 39 -30.18 19.85 -0.87
C ARG A 39 -29.92 20.09 -2.36
N PRO A 40 -28.69 20.39 -2.78
CA PRO A 40 -28.40 20.46 -4.21
C PRO A 40 -28.74 19.07 -4.76
N ARG A 41 -29.68 19.03 -5.72
CA ARG A 41 -29.90 17.85 -6.55
C ARG A 41 -28.55 17.52 -7.17
N GLN A 42 -27.86 16.53 -6.64
CA GLN A 42 -26.70 15.95 -7.29
C GLN A 42 -27.21 15.39 -8.62
N HIS A 43 -26.95 16.12 -9.70
CA HIS A 43 -27.10 15.63 -11.05
C HIS A 43 -26.21 14.40 -11.18
N ARG A 44 -26.84 13.24 -11.01
CA ARG A 44 -26.24 11.94 -11.31
C ARG A 44 -25.83 12.02 -12.78
N PRO A 45 -24.52 11.97 -13.14
CA PRO A 45 -24.14 11.94 -14.53
C PRO A 45 -24.78 10.68 -15.13
N ARG A 46 -25.54 10.87 -16.21
CA ARG A 46 -26.06 9.77 -17.03
C ARG A 46 -24.87 8.91 -17.41
N GLN A 47 -24.78 7.71 -16.84
CA GLN A 47 -23.84 6.70 -17.29
C GLN A 47 -24.26 6.30 -18.71
N HIS A 48 -23.66 6.95 -19.71
CA HIS A 48 -23.71 6.51 -21.08
C HIS A 48 -23.02 5.15 -21.14
N ARG A 49 -23.84 4.09 -21.11
CA ARG A 49 -23.45 2.73 -21.45
C ARG A 49 -22.75 2.78 -22.82
N PRO A 50 -21.46 2.45 -22.95
CA PRO A 50 -20.85 2.36 -24.27
C PRO A 50 -21.54 1.23 -25.03
N ARG A 51 -22.18 1.57 -26.14
CA ARG A 51 -22.66 0.60 -27.13
C ARG A 51 -21.45 -0.28 -27.51
N ARG A 52 -21.52 -1.58 -27.24
CA ARG A 52 -20.64 -2.58 -27.84
C ARG A 52 -20.72 -2.42 -29.36
N ARG A 53 -19.72 -1.78 -29.97
CA ARG A 53 -19.52 -1.80 -31.41
C ARG A 53 -19.14 -3.24 -31.77
N ARG A 54 -20.00 -3.91 -32.54
CA ARG A 54 -19.64 -5.17 -33.21
C ARG A 54 -18.45 -4.88 -34.13
N PRO A 55 -17.40 -5.71 -34.17
CA PRO A 55 -16.36 -5.57 -35.18
C PRO A 55 -16.97 -5.86 -36.56
N PRO A 56 -16.61 -5.10 -37.61
CA PRO A 56 -16.94 -5.46 -38.97
C PRO A 56 -16.17 -6.73 -39.35
N THR A 57 -16.87 -7.83 -39.60
CA THR A 57 -16.35 -8.99 -40.33
C THR A 57 -16.20 -8.60 -41.79
N THR A 58 -15.06 -8.02 -42.13
CA THR A 58 -14.58 -7.94 -43.51
C THR A 58 -13.48 -8.98 -43.65
N PRO A 59 -13.64 -10.04 -44.44
CA PRO A 59 -12.52 -10.94 -44.72
C PRO A 59 -11.42 -10.17 -45.47
N PRO A 60 -10.14 -10.46 -45.22
CA PRO A 60 -9.06 -9.85 -45.98
C PRO A 60 -9.18 -10.27 -47.45
N ARG A 61 -9.29 -9.29 -48.35
CA ARG A 61 -9.26 -9.50 -49.79
C ARG A 61 -7.82 -9.88 -50.16
N ILE A 62 -7.58 -11.17 -50.31
CA ILE A 62 -6.32 -11.70 -50.85
C ILE A 62 -6.19 -11.21 -52.29
N ASN A 63 -5.32 -10.22 -52.53
CA ASN A 63 -4.88 -9.86 -53.87
C ASN A 63 -4.00 -11.00 -54.39
N ARG A 64 -4.64 -12.05 -54.92
CA ARG A 64 -3.97 -13.07 -55.72
C ARG A 64 -3.61 -12.44 -57.06
N ARG A 65 -2.39 -11.90 -57.13
CA ARG A 65 -1.73 -11.63 -58.41
C ARG A 65 -1.30 -12.97 -58.96
N ASP A 66 -2.07 -13.49 -59.91
CA ASP A 66 -1.63 -14.60 -60.75
C ASP A 66 -0.52 -14.07 -61.65
N ASN A 67 0.73 -14.48 -61.37
CA ASN A 67 1.88 -14.29 -62.25
C ASN A 67 2.03 -15.61 -63.03
N PRO A 68 1.71 -15.69 -64.34
CA PRO A 68 1.66 -16.95 -65.07
C PRO A 68 3.00 -17.39 -65.69
N ASN A 69 4.14 -16.85 -65.23
CA ASN A 69 5.45 -17.17 -65.79
C ASN A 69 6.44 -17.46 -64.69
N GLU A 70 6.51 -18.70 -64.22
CA GLU A 70 7.80 -19.32 -63.87
C GLU A 70 7.61 -20.83 -63.77
N GLY A 71 8.22 -21.52 -64.74
CA GLY A 71 8.09 -22.94 -64.97
C GLY A 71 8.68 -23.78 -63.86
N ASP A 72 7.97 -24.87 -63.58
CA ASP A 72 8.48 -26.24 -63.55
C ASP A 72 10.00 -26.39 -63.38
N SER A 73 10.43 -26.34 -62.13
CA SER A 73 11.51 -27.22 -61.66
C SER A 73 11.10 -27.79 -60.31
N VAL A 74 10.31 -28.87 -60.38
CA VAL A 74 10.09 -29.76 -59.24
C VAL A 74 11.45 -30.38 -58.92
N SER A 75 12.20 -29.72 -58.04
CA SER A 75 13.42 -30.24 -57.46
C SER A 75 13.02 -31.40 -56.56
N TYR A 76 13.03 -32.61 -57.12
CA TYR A 76 12.96 -33.83 -56.33
C TYR A 76 14.17 -33.83 -55.42
N SER A 77 13.88 -33.56 -54.16
CA SER A 77 14.71 -33.81 -52.99
C SER A 77 15.60 -35.04 -53.20
N GLU A 78 16.87 -34.79 -53.53
CA GLU A 78 17.97 -35.69 -53.32
C GLU A 78 17.94 -36.08 -51.83
N PHE A 79 17.48 -37.29 -51.54
CA PHE A 79 17.39 -37.82 -50.19
C PHE A 79 18.83 -38.08 -49.72
N ASN A 80 19.48 -37.07 -49.14
CA ASN A 80 20.80 -37.20 -48.53
C ASN A 80 20.67 -37.87 -47.15
N PRO A 81 21.05 -39.14 -46.95
CA PRO A 81 20.83 -39.86 -45.70
C PRO A 81 21.81 -39.49 -44.57
N LYS A 82 22.58 -38.39 -44.69
CA LYS A 82 23.55 -37.94 -43.66
C LYS A 82 23.01 -36.92 -42.65
N SER A 83 21.70 -36.79 -42.48
CA SER A 83 21.17 -36.11 -41.30
C SER A 83 19.98 -36.85 -40.69
N ARG A 84 20.27 -38.01 -40.09
CA ARG A 84 19.47 -38.41 -38.92
C ARG A 84 19.74 -37.36 -37.84
N LYS A 85 18.96 -36.27 -37.83
CA LYS A 85 18.88 -35.36 -36.69
C LYS A 85 18.61 -36.23 -35.48
N SER A 86 19.60 -36.25 -34.61
CA SER A 86 19.66 -37.18 -33.50
C SER A 86 18.52 -36.84 -32.54
N THR A 87 18.02 -37.79 -31.77
CA THR A 87 17.10 -37.50 -30.65
C THR A 87 17.69 -36.45 -29.70
N PHE A 88 19.02 -36.31 -29.71
CA PHE A 88 19.80 -35.24 -29.07
C PHE A 88 19.62 -33.84 -29.68
N ASP A 89 19.31 -33.69 -30.98
CA ASP A 89 19.01 -32.38 -31.60
C ASP A 89 17.66 -31.80 -31.11
N LEU A 90 16.65 -32.66 -30.88
CA LEU A 90 15.35 -32.21 -30.34
C LEU A 90 15.45 -31.85 -28.85
N LEU A 91 16.32 -32.53 -28.10
CA LEU A 91 16.70 -32.16 -26.73
C LEU A 91 17.46 -30.83 -26.67
N GLY A 92 18.16 -30.46 -27.76
CA GLY A 92 18.84 -29.16 -27.89
C GLY A 92 17.88 -27.99 -28.11
N GLU A 93 16.73 -28.19 -28.75
CA GLU A 93 15.76 -27.13 -29.06
C GLU A 93 14.66 -26.92 -28.00
N LEU A 94 14.30 -27.96 -27.22
CA LEU A 94 13.33 -27.88 -26.11
C LEU A 94 13.64 -26.83 -25.03
N PRO A 95 14.88 -26.69 -24.52
CA PRO A 95 15.18 -25.69 -23.49
C PRO A 95 14.97 -24.26 -24.01
N GLY A 96 15.15 -24.02 -25.31
CA GLY A 96 14.87 -22.73 -25.93
C GLY A 96 13.39 -22.33 -25.85
N GLN A 97 12.48 -23.29 -26.02
CA GLN A 97 11.03 -23.05 -25.97
C GLN A 97 10.53 -22.83 -24.54
N ILE A 98 11.08 -23.56 -23.57
CA ILE A 98 10.77 -23.36 -22.15
C ILE A 98 11.26 -21.97 -21.69
N VAL A 99 12.48 -21.57 -22.07
CA VAL A 99 13.00 -20.23 -21.78
C VAL A 99 12.14 -19.14 -22.43
N ALA A 100 11.67 -19.35 -23.66
CA ALA A 100 10.78 -18.41 -24.33
C ALA A 100 9.41 -18.28 -23.62
N LEU A 101 8.84 -19.39 -23.15
CA LEU A 101 7.56 -19.38 -22.43
C LEU A 101 7.68 -18.73 -21.04
N VAL A 102 8.73 -19.07 -20.29
CA VAL A 102 9.03 -18.43 -18.99
C VAL A 102 9.23 -16.93 -19.16
N LYS A 103 9.95 -16.52 -20.22
CA LYS A 103 10.17 -15.09 -20.50
C LYS A 103 8.86 -14.39 -20.87
N ALA A 104 7.99 -15.03 -21.63
CA ALA A 104 6.66 -14.51 -21.95
C ALA A 104 5.76 -14.39 -20.70
N GLU A 105 5.77 -15.39 -19.82
CA GLU A 105 5.01 -15.38 -18.56
C GLU A 105 5.53 -14.29 -17.61
N LEU A 106 6.86 -14.12 -17.53
CA LEU A 106 7.49 -13.05 -16.77
C LEU A 106 7.16 -11.67 -17.33
N ASP A 107 7.17 -11.50 -18.65
CA ASP A 107 6.82 -10.22 -19.28
C ASP A 107 5.33 -9.89 -19.09
N ALA A 108 4.45 -10.90 -19.16
CA ALA A 108 3.03 -10.77 -18.86
C ALA A 108 2.79 -10.41 -17.38
N ALA A 109 3.42 -11.13 -16.46
CA ALA A 109 3.38 -10.83 -15.03
C ALA A 109 3.91 -9.41 -14.76
N LYS A 110 5.04 -9.05 -15.35
CA LYS A 110 5.66 -7.73 -15.19
C LYS A 110 4.78 -6.61 -15.73
N ALA A 111 4.08 -6.81 -16.83
CA ALA A 111 3.11 -5.85 -17.35
C ALA A 111 1.93 -5.64 -16.38
N GLU A 112 1.42 -6.71 -15.78
CA GLU A 112 0.36 -6.61 -14.78
C GLU A 112 0.84 -5.96 -13.47
N PHE A 113 2.03 -6.35 -13.00
CA PHE A 113 2.64 -5.78 -11.80
C PHE A 113 3.05 -4.32 -11.99
N ALA A 114 3.51 -3.90 -13.17
CA ALA A 114 3.87 -2.50 -13.43
C ALA A 114 2.69 -1.54 -13.21
N GLY A 115 1.47 -1.97 -13.54
CA GLY A 115 0.25 -1.21 -13.26
C GLY A 115 -0.06 -1.12 -11.77
N LYS A 116 0.05 -2.23 -11.03
CA LYS A 116 -0.28 -2.29 -9.59
C LYS A 116 0.82 -1.70 -8.70
N ALA A 117 2.07 -1.74 -9.15
CA ALA A 117 3.24 -1.30 -8.40
C ALA A 117 3.22 0.18 -8.06
N LYS A 118 2.63 1.04 -8.90
CA LYS A 118 2.56 2.49 -8.63
C LYS A 118 1.71 2.79 -7.40
N ASN A 119 0.53 2.19 -7.31
CA ASN A 119 -0.39 2.42 -6.19
C ASN A 119 0.09 1.74 -4.92
N VAL A 120 0.64 0.52 -5.04
CA VAL A 120 1.26 -0.18 -3.91
C VAL A 120 2.50 0.57 -3.42
N GLY A 121 3.35 1.05 -4.33
CA GLY A 121 4.54 1.84 -4.02
C GLY A 121 4.20 3.17 -3.35
N LEU A 122 3.16 3.86 -3.82
CA LEU A 122 2.67 5.08 -3.16
C LEU A 122 2.12 4.78 -1.76
N GLY A 123 1.37 3.68 -1.61
CA GLY A 123 0.85 3.24 -0.32
C GLY A 123 1.98 2.94 0.68
N ILE A 124 2.98 2.16 0.28
CA ILE A 124 4.16 1.85 1.10
C ILE A 124 4.94 3.12 1.43
N GLY A 125 5.17 3.99 0.44
CA GLY A 125 5.87 5.26 0.64
C GLY A 125 5.18 6.17 1.66
N LEU A 126 3.86 6.34 1.53
CA LEU A 126 3.07 7.10 2.50
C LEU A 126 3.09 6.46 3.89
N PHE A 127 3.10 5.12 3.97
CA PHE A 127 3.16 4.42 5.25
C PHE A 127 4.51 4.64 5.97
N VAL A 128 5.62 4.68 5.23
CA VAL A 128 6.94 5.00 5.78
C VAL A 128 6.97 6.43 6.32
N VAL A 129 6.46 7.40 5.56
CA VAL A 129 6.37 8.79 6.01
C VAL A 129 5.47 8.89 7.24
N ALA A 130 4.29 8.28 7.22
CA ALA A 130 3.37 8.26 8.36
C ALA A 130 4.01 7.62 9.61
N ALA A 131 4.75 6.52 9.45
CA ALA A 131 5.47 5.88 10.54
C ALA A 131 6.57 6.79 11.12
N ALA A 132 7.32 7.51 10.27
CA ALA A 132 8.32 8.48 10.72
C ALA A 132 7.68 9.64 11.51
N PHE A 133 6.58 10.22 11.01
CA PHE A 133 5.84 11.25 11.74
C PHE A 133 5.25 10.73 13.04
N ALA A 134 4.69 9.52 13.06
CA ALA A 134 4.21 8.88 14.29
C ALA A 134 5.34 8.66 15.30
N PHE A 135 6.54 8.31 14.85
CA PHE A 135 7.72 8.19 15.70
C PHE A 135 8.10 9.53 16.34
N PHE A 136 8.21 10.62 15.56
CA PHE A 136 8.50 11.94 16.11
C PHE A 136 7.38 12.44 17.05
N ALA A 137 6.12 12.26 16.66
CA ALA A 137 4.98 12.61 17.50
C ALA A 137 4.98 11.84 18.83
N SER A 138 5.39 10.56 18.82
CA SER A 138 5.54 9.77 20.04
C SER A 138 6.58 10.41 20.96
N MET A 139 7.74 10.84 20.45
CA MET A 139 8.78 11.51 21.27
C MET A 139 8.27 12.79 21.94
N VAL A 140 7.48 13.59 21.22
CA VAL A 140 6.85 14.80 21.79
C VAL A 140 5.82 14.43 22.86
N LEU A 141 5.02 13.37 22.66
CA LEU A 141 4.10 12.88 23.68
C LEU A 141 4.84 12.37 24.92
N VAL A 142 5.95 11.66 24.74
CA VAL A 142 6.81 11.23 25.86
C VAL A 142 7.32 12.43 26.64
N ALA A 143 7.89 13.43 25.96
CA ALA A 143 8.38 14.64 26.61
C ALA A 143 7.25 15.38 27.36
N THR A 144 6.08 15.49 26.72
CA THR A 144 4.89 16.11 27.31
C THR A 144 4.42 15.34 28.56
N ALA A 145 4.40 14.01 28.51
CA ALA A 145 4.02 13.16 29.64
C ALA A 145 5.01 13.33 30.81
N ILE A 146 6.31 13.39 30.53
CA ILE A 146 7.35 13.63 31.54
C ILE A 146 7.14 15.00 32.19
N ILE A 147 6.96 16.06 31.40
CA ILE A 147 6.74 17.42 31.91
C ILE A 147 5.45 17.51 32.73
N ALA A 148 4.36 16.90 32.26
CA ALA A 148 3.08 16.88 32.98
C ALA A 148 3.20 16.16 34.33
N LEU A 149 3.90 15.03 34.38
CA LEU A 149 4.11 14.27 35.62
C LEU A 149 5.11 14.97 36.56
N ALA A 150 6.05 15.73 36.00
CA ALA A 150 7.00 16.54 36.76
C ALA A 150 6.34 17.69 37.55
N LEU A 151 5.06 17.99 37.29
CA LEU A 151 4.28 18.94 38.10
C LEU A 151 3.93 18.38 39.50
N VAL A 152 3.94 17.05 39.66
CA VAL A 152 3.55 16.36 40.90
C VAL A 152 4.73 15.61 41.54
N LEU A 153 5.72 15.21 40.73
CA LEU A 153 6.87 14.38 41.13
C LEU A 153 8.17 15.02 40.62
N PRO A 154 9.35 14.67 41.18
CA PRO A 154 10.62 15.15 40.64
C PRO A 154 10.88 14.57 39.24
N LEU A 155 11.51 15.38 38.38
CA LEU A 155 11.67 15.11 36.94
C LEU A 155 12.31 13.75 36.63
N TRP A 156 13.25 13.30 37.48
CA TRP A 156 13.94 12.01 37.30
C TRP A 156 13.01 10.80 37.53
N LEU A 157 12.12 10.85 38.53
CA LEU A 157 11.10 9.80 38.73
C LEU A 157 10.09 9.78 37.58
N ALA A 158 9.66 10.98 37.14
CA ALA A 158 8.72 11.11 36.04
C ALA A 158 9.26 10.44 34.75
N ALA A 159 10.52 10.71 34.41
CA ALA A 159 11.19 10.09 33.26
C ALA A 159 11.28 8.56 33.39
N LEU A 160 11.62 8.04 34.57
CA LEU A 160 11.69 6.59 34.83
C LEU A 160 10.32 5.91 34.66
N LEU A 161 9.26 6.50 35.24
CA LEU A 161 7.90 5.94 35.17
C LEU A 161 7.37 5.87 33.74
N VAL A 162 7.52 6.96 32.98
CA VAL A 162 7.12 7.01 31.57
C VAL A 162 7.96 6.04 30.74
N GLY A 163 9.27 5.95 31.00
CA GLY A 163 10.17 5.00 30.33
C GLY A 163 9.76 3.55 30.54
N VAL A 164 9.43 3.15 31.77
CA VAL A 164 8.94 1.80 32.09
C VAL A 164 7.60 1.52 31.41
N ALA A 165 6.66 2.47 31.44
CA ALA A 165 5.37 2.32 30.78
C ALA A 165 5.52 2.10 29.25
N LEU A 166 6.44 2.84 28.61
CA LEU A 166 6.73 2.68 27.18
C LEU A 166 7.43 1.35 26.87
N LEU A 167 8.33 0.87 27.73
CA LEU A 167 8.95 -0.45 27.55
C LEU A 167 7.92 -1.56 27.58
N LEU A 168 6.95 -1.50 28.50
CA LEU A 168 5.84 -2.47 28.54
C LEU A 168 4.98 -2.40 27.27
N LEU A 169 4.67 -1.19 26.80
CA LEU A 169 3.93 -1.01 25.56
C LEU A 169 4.71 -1.54 24.35
N ALA A 170 5.99 -1.24 24.25
CA ALA A 170 6.88 -1.71 23.19
C ALA A 170 6.99 -3.24 23.19
N LEU A 171 7.11 -3.86 24.36
CA LEU A 171 7.13 -5.32 24.51
C LEU A 171 5.82 -5.93 24.00
N LEU A 172 4.67 -5.37 24.39
CA LEU A 172 3.36 -5.86 23.92
C LEU A 172 3.22 -5.74 22.40
N LEU A 173 3.59 -4.59 21.84
CA LEU A 173 3.58 -4.37 20.39
C LEU A 173 4.53 -5.31 19.67
N ALA A 174 5.72 -5.58 20.21
CA ALA A 174 6.68 -6.53 19.64
C ALA A 174 6.14 -7.97 19.67
N LEU A 175 5.46 -8.38 20.75
CA LEU A 175 4.83 -9.70 20.84
C LEU A 175 3.67 -9.86 19.84
N ILE A 176 2.83 -8.83 19.70
CA ILE A 176 1.76 -8.82 18.71
C ILE A 176 2.36 -8.83 17.30
N GLY A 177 3.35 -7.97 17.03
CA GLY A 177 4.06 -7.90 15.76
C GLY A 177 4.69 -9.23 15.38
N LYS A 178 5.42 -9.85 16.31
CA LYS A 178 5.99 -11.20 16.15
C LYS A 178 4.91 -12.23 15.85
N SER A 179 3.77 -12.18 16.53
CA SER A 179 2.66 -13.11 16.29
C SER A 179 2.02 -12.90 14.92
N ARG A 180 1.85 -11.65 14.48
CA ARG A 180 1.31 -11.30 13.16
C ARG A 180 2.25 -11.69 12.04
N VAL A 181 3.56 -11.42 12.20
CA VAL A 181 4.60 -11.87 11.27
C VAL A 181 4.60 -13.39 11.24
N LYS A 182 4.63 -14.06 12.41
CA LYS A 182 4.60 -15.52 12.49
C LYS A 182 3.39 -16.08 11.75
N VAL A 183 2.18 -15.54 11.93
CA VAL A 183 0.98 -15.98 11.20
C VAL A 183 1.11 -15.74 9.70
N GLY A 184 1.61 -14.57 9.27
CA GLY A 184 1.84 -14.26 7.86
C GLY A 184 2.94 -15.08 7.20
N THR A 185 3.93 -15.55 7.97
CA THR A 185 5.01 -16.44 7.52
C THR A 185 4.72 -17.91 7.82
N SER A 186 3.63 -18.24 8.52
CA SER A 186 3.21 -19.61 8.85
C SER A 186 2.50 -20.29 7.68
N SER A 187 2.56 -19.72 6.47
CA SER A 187 2.42 -20.46 5.22
C SER A 187 3.57 -21.46 5.11
N ASP A 188 3.44 -22.49 5.94
CA ASP A 188 4.12 -23.77 5.97
C ASP A 188 5.58 -23.78 5.47
N PRO A 189 6.59 -23.41 6.29
CA PRO A 189 7.99 -23.62 5.92
C PRO A 189 8.30 -25.11 5.71
N ASP A 190 7.60 -26.00 6.42
CA ASP A 190 7.70 -27.44 6.23
C ASP A 190 7.00 -27.85 4.93
N GLY A 191 5.80 -27.36 4.63
CA GLY A 191 5.12 -27.65 3.36
C GLY A 191 5.74 -27.03 2.12
N VAL A 192 6.33 -25.83 2.19
CA VAL A 192 7.05 -25.21 1.07
C VAL A 192 8.35 -25.95 0.81
N THR A 193 9.09 -26.34 1.86
CA THR A 193 10.30 -27.14 1.66
C THR A 193 9.97 -28.59 1.29
N VAL A 194 8.90 -29.19 1.83
CA VAL A 194 8.42 -30.53 1.46
C VAL A 194 7.80 -30.55 0.06
N SER A 195 7.12 -29.49 -0.38
CA SER A 195 6.61 -29.38 -1.75
C SER A 195 7.77 -29.20 -2.73
N ILE A 196 8.75 -28.34 -2.41
CA ILE A 196 9.96 -28.18 -3.23
C ILE A 196 10.76 -29.50 -3.25
N ARG A 197 10.86 -30.22 -2.13
CA ARG A 197 11.53 -31.53 -2.05
C ARG A 197 10.78 -32.59 -2.84
N ARG A 198 9.44 -32.68 -2.72
CA ARG A 198 8.60 -33.58 -3.52
C ARG A 198 8.69 -33.27 -5.00
N ASP A 199 8.71 -32.01 -5.39
CA ASP A 199 8.84 -31.59 -6.79
C ASP A 199 10.23 -31.96 -7.34
N VAL A 200 11.29 -31.78 -6.54
CA VAL A 200 12.65 -32.20 -6.89
C VAL A 200 12.77 -33.73 -6.93
N ASP A 201 12.16 -34.45 -6.00
CA ASP A 201 12.17 -35.91 -5.93
C ASP A 201 11.34 -36.54 -7.06
N ALA A 202 10.24 -35.88 -7.47
CA ALA A 202 9.46 -36.25 -8.65
C ALA A 202 10.26 -36.01 -9.94
N LEU A 203 11.01 -34.91 -10.05
CA LEU A 203 11.92 -34.66 -11.18
C LEU A 203 13.11 -35.64 -11.21
N LYS A 204 13.58 -36.09 -10.03
CA LYS A 204 14.64 -37.09 -9.90
C LYS A 204 14.13 -38.53 -10.03
N GLY A 205 12.82 -38.74 -10.16
CA GLY A 205 12.21 -40.07 -10.31
C GLY A 205 12.27 -40.94 -9.05
N VAL A 206 12.46 -40.34 -7.87
CA VAL A 206 12.56 -41.04 -6.57
C VAL A 206 11.29 -40.91 -5.72
N GLY A 207 10.23 -40.30 -6.25
CA GLY A 207 8.95 -40.17 -5.58
C GLY A 207 8.19 -41.51 -5.50
N LYS A 208 7.84 -41.95 -4.28
CA LYS A 208 6.91 -43.08 -4.09
C LYS A 208 5.51 -42.68 -4.54
N TYR A 209 5.04 -43.29 -5.63
CA TYR A 209 3.63 -43.28 -6.02
C TYR A 209 2.94 -44.38 -5.23
N GLU A 210 2.27 -44.00 -4.15
CA GLU A 210 1.31 -44.91 -3.50
C GLU A 210 0.13 -45.03 -4.48
N HIS A 211 -0.10 -46.24 -4.99
CA HIS A 211 -1.22 -46.60 -5.87
C HIS A 211 -2.46 -46.98 -5.07
#